data_AF-A0A942PG17-F1
#
_entry.id   AF-A0A942PG17-F1
#
_cell.length_a   1.000
_cell.length_b   1.000
_cell.length_c   1.000
_cell.angle_alpha   90.00
_cell.angle_beta   90.00
_cell.angle_gamma   90.00
#
_symmetry.space_group_name_H-M   'P 1'
#
loop_
_entity.id
_entity.type
_entity.pdbx_description
1 polymer ?
#
loop_
_entity_poly.entity_id
_entity_poly.type
_entity_poly.pdbx_seq_one_letter_code
_entity_poly.pdbx_strand_id
1 'polypeptide(L)' 'MRQLNRAMTVPLNQERRRSQRVKIDLTGRYMLADRREFSCRTLDMSPGGVSLIAPA' A
#
# COMPACT_ATOMS: atom_id res chain seq x y z
N MET A 1 -9.32 -37.24 27.56
CA MET A 1 -8.37 -36.22 27.03
C MET A 1 -8.76 -35.91 25.59
N ARG A 2 -8.94 -34.63 25.26
CA ARG A 2 -9.52 -34.10 24.02
C ARG A 2 -8.48 -34.09 22.89
N GLN A 3 -8.85 -34.50 21.69
CA GLN A 3 -8.26 -33.95 20.46
C GLN A 3 -9.39 -33.29 19.67
N LEU A 4 -9.31 -31.97 19.61
CA LEU A 4 -10.30 -31.07 19.02
C LEU A 4 -10.09 -31.00 17.50
N ASN A 5 -11.23 -30.92 16.81
CA ASN A 5 -11.41 -30.73 15.37
C ASN A 5 -10.42 -29.74 14.75
N ARG A 6 -9.78 -30.17 13.66
CA ARG A 6 -8.92 -29.36 12.81
C ARG A 6 -9.80 -28.37 12.04
N ALA A 7 -10.00 -27.18 12.60
CA ALA A 7 -10.63 -26.08 11.88
C ALA A 7 -9.85 -25.82 10.58
N MET A 8 -10.53 -25.78 9.44
CA MET A 8 -9.95 -25.38 8.16
C MET A 8 -9.59 -23.91 8.26
N THR A 9 -8.31 -23.62 8.51
CA THR A 9 -7.78 -22.26 8.47
C THR A 9 -7.86 -21.76 7.03
N VAL A 10 -8.79 -20.84 6.75
CA VAL A 10 -8.77 -20.02 5.53
C VAL A 10 -7.34 -19.48 5.38
N PRO A 11 -6.66 -19.62 4.23
CA PRO A 11 -5.31 -19.08 4.10
C PRO A 11 -5.40 -17.57 4.35
N LEU A 12 -4.73 -17.14 5.42
CA LEU A 12 -4.45 -15.75 5.72
C LEU A 12 -3.91 -15.14 4.43
N ASN A 13 -4.72 -14.29 3.80
CA ASN A 13 -4.36 -13.34 2.76
C ASN A 13 -2.83 -13.21 2.62
N GLN A 14 -2.22 -13.95 1.68
CA GLN A 14 -0.77 -13.96 1.54
C GLN A 14 -0.35 -12.61 0.99
N GLU A 15 -0.20 -11.64 1.90
CA GLU A 15 0.30 -10.31 1.62
C GLU A 15 1.65 -10.47 0.89
N ARG A 16 1.66 -10.13 -0.40
CA ARG A 16 2.82 -10.28 -1.29
C ARG A 16 3.81 -9.12 -1.16
N ARG A 17 3.42 -8.04 -0.51
CA ARG A 17 4.26 -6.84 -0.36
C ARG A 17 5.43 -7.14 0.56
N ARG A 18 6.64 -6.80 0.10
CA ARG A 18 7.89 -6.95 0.86
C ARG A 18 8.02 -5.99 2.05
N SER A 19 7.25 -4.90 2.05
CA SER A 19 7.33 -3.86 3.08
C SER A 19 5.93 -3.37 3.43
N GLN A 20 5.71 -3.15 4.74
CA GLN A 20 4.46 -2.58 5.25
C GLN A 20 4.24 -1.18 4.68
N ARG A 21 2.98 -0.87 4.34
CA ARG A 21 2.53 0.47 3.97
C ARG A 21 1.87 1.15 5.16
N VAL A 22 2.24 2.40 5.40
CA VAL A 22 1.65 3.26 6.44
C VAL A 22 0.69 4.23 5.77
N LYS A 23 -0.55 4.26 6.25
CA LYS A 23 -1.56 5.23 5.79
C LYS A 23 -1.17 6.63 6.24
N ILE A 24 -1.21 7.59 5.32
CA ILE A 24 -0.90 8.98 5.57
C ILE A 24 -1.83 9.87 4.73
N ASP A 25 -1.94 11.15 5.10
CA ASP A 25 -2.55 12.17 4.25
C ASP A 25 -1.55 13.31 4.09
N LEU A 26 -0.84 13.32 2.97
CA LEU A 26 0.20 14.31 2.68
C LEU A 26 -0.02 14.91 1.29
N THR A 27 -0.01 16.24 1.21
CA THR A 27 0.01 16.98 -0.06
C THR A 27 1.43 16.98 -0.63
N GLY A 28 1.56 16.69 -1.92
CA GLY A 28 2.85 16.61 -2.60
C GLY A 28 2.79 17.02 -4.06
N ARG A 29 3.91 16.82 -4.76
CA ARG A 29 4.03 16.99 -6.22
C ARG A 29 4.74 15.78 -6.81
N TYR A 30 4.37 15.40 -8.02
CA TYR A 30 5.08 14.41 -8.84
C TYR A 30 5.47 15.03 -10.18
N MET A 31 6.50 14.45 -10.80
CA MET A 31 7.05 14.93 -12.05
C MET A 31 6.93 13.83 -13.10
N LEU A 32 6.43 14.18 -14.29
CA LEU A 32 6.39 13.28 -15.44
C LEU A 32 7.75 13.25 -16.18
N ALA A 33 7.90 12.35 -17.15
CA ALA A 33 9.13 12.22 -17.93
C ALA A 33 9.51 13.50 -18.70
N ASP A 34 8.50 14.30 -19.07
CA ASP A 34 8.67 15.61 -19.72
C ASP A 34 8.99 16.77 -18.74
N ARG A 35 9.21 16.43 -17.46
CA ARG A 35 9.55 17.36 -16.37
C ARG A 35 8.42 18.29 -15.92
N ARG A 36 7.19 18.12 -16.40
CA ARG A 36 6.06 18.85 -15.84
C ARG A 36 5.74 18.34 -14.44
N GLU A 37 5.56 19.26 -13.50
CA GLU A 37 5.18 18.97 -12.13
C GLU A 37 3.67 19.13 -11.93
N PHE A 38 3.07 18.21 -11.17
CA PHE A 38 1.65 18.20 -10.86
C PHE A 38 1.43 17.95 -9.37
N SER A 39 0.43 18.61 -8.79
CA SER A 39 0.01 18.37 -7.41
C SER A 39 -0.60 16.99 -7.24
N CYS A 40 -0.38 16.33 -6.11
CA CYS A 40 -1.00 15.07 -5.74
C CYS A 40 -1.23 14.96 -4.23
N ARG A 41 -2.01 13.96 -3.80
CA ARG A 41 -2.14 13.55 -2.41
C ARG A 41 -1.65 12.12 -2.23
N THR A 42 -0.78 11.90 -1.25
CA THR A 42 -0.31 10.56 -0.88
C THR A 42 -1.31 9.91 0.07
N LEU A 43 -1.70 8.67 -0.23
CA LEU A 43 -2.61 7.86 0.59
C LEU A 43 -1.89 6.95 1.57
N ASP A 44 -0.77 6.38 1.13
CA ASP A 44 0.06 5.49 1.92
C ASP A 44 1.45 5.36 1.29
N MET A 45 2.44 5.01 2.12
CA MET A 45 3.83 4.87 1.70
C MET A 45 4.52 3.70 2.38
N SER A 46 5.46 3.07 1.68
CA SER A 46 6.44 2.14 2.21
C SER A 46 7.84 2.47 1.66
N PRO A 47 8.92 1.89 2.21
CA PRO A 47 10.26 2.06 1.63
C PRO A 47 10.37 1.68 0.14
N GLY A 48 9.47 0.81 -0.35
CA GLY A 48 9.47 0.35 -1.74
C GLY A 48 8.56 1.12 -2.69
N GLY A 49 7.78 2.10 -2.21
CA GLY A 49 6.92 2.89 -3.08
C GLY A 49 5.81 3.66 -2.37
N VAL A 50 5.02 4.37 -3.16
CA VAL A 50 4.00 5.31 -2.70
C VAL A 50 2.71 5.16 -3.52
N SER A 51 1.56 5.38 -2.89
CA SER A 51 0.25 5.47 -3.56
C SER A 51 -0.20 6.93 -3.64
N LEU A 52 -0.50 7.43 -4.85
CA LEU A 52 -0.90 8.82 -5.08
C LEU A 52 -2.31 8.90 -5.68
N ILE A 53 -3.08 9.89 -5.24
CA ILE A 53 -4.18 10.47 -6.03
C ILE A 53 -3.62 11.65 -6.80
N ALA A 54 -3.73 11.61 -8.12
CA ALA A 54 -3.17 12.60 -9.03
C ALA A 54 -4.22 13.04 -10.08
N PRO A 55 -4.08 14.23 -10.67
CA PRO A 55 -4.84 14.63 -11.86
C PRO A 55 -4.53 13.70 -13.04
N ALA A 56 -5.51 13.54 -13.93
CA ALA A 56 -5.37 12.79 -15.18
C ALA A 56 -4.48 13.52 -16.20
#